data_AF-A0A954N2E0-F1
#
_entry.id   AF-A0A954N2E0-F1
#
_cell.length_a   1.000
_cell.length_b   1.000
_cell.length_c   1.000
_cell.angle_alpha   90.00
_cell.angle_beta   90.00
_cell.angle_gamma   90.00
#
_symmetry.space_group_name_H-M   'P 1'
#
loop_
_entity.id
_entity.type
_entity.pdbx_description
1 polymer ?
#
loop_
_entity_poly.entity_id
_entity_poly.type
_entity_poly.pdbx_seq_one_letter_code
_entity_poly.pdbx_strand_id
1 'polypeptide(L)' 'MPRPVVVLNVVGLTPSMLGEHTPRINAVAARGFTARLGTVLPAVTCSAQATLLTGKLPREHGIV' A
#
# COMPACT_ATOMS: atom_id res chain seq x y z
N MET A 1 26.04 -6.17 1.70
CA MET A 1 24.90 -5.92 2.60
C MET A 1 23.66 -5.70 1.75
N PRO A 2 22.49 -6.30 2.07
CA PRO A 2 21.27 -6.04 1.33
C PRO A 2 20.89 -4.56 1.43
N ARG A 3 20.31 -4.02 0.36
CA ARG A 3 19.87 -2.63 0.32
C ARG A 3 18.63 -2.49 1.23
N PRO A 4 18.59 -1.56 2.20
CA PRO A 4 17.42 -1.38 3.04
C PRO A 4 16.17 -1.08 2.20
N VAL A 5 15.05 -1.70 2.56
CA VAL A 5 13.76 -1.51 1.91
C VAL A 5 12.81 -0.87 2.90
N VAL A 6 12.11 0.19 2.45
CA VAL A 6 11.06 0.86 3.21
C VAL A 6 9.75 0.69 2.45
N VAL A 7 8.72 0.23 3.15
CA VAL A 7 7.35 0.11 2.63
C VAL A 7 6.49 1.16 3.31
N LEU A 8 5.84 2.02 2.53
CA LEU A 8 4.90 3.03 3.02
C LEU A 8 3.48 2.54 2.79
N ASN A 9 2.77 2.24 3.88
CA ASN A 9 1.36 1.83 3.85
C ASN A 9 0.47 3.03 4.21
N VAL A 10 -0.08 3.70 3.20
CA VAL A 10 -0.86 4.94 3.35
C VAL A 10 -2.35 4.63 3.20
N VAL A 11 -3.10 4.78 4.29
CA VAL A 11 -4.54 4.50 4.31
C VAL A 11 -5.31 5.47 3.41
N GLY A 12 -6.17 4.93 2.54
CA GLY A 12 -7.08 5.73 1.71
C GLY A 12 -6.41 6.48 0.55
N LEU A 13 -5.13 6.27 0.29
CA LEU A 13 -4.43 6.94 -0.81
C LEU A 13 -5.01 6.52 -2.16
N THR A 14 -5.50 7.49 -2.93
CA THR A 14 -5.96 7.29 -4.30
C THR A 14 -5.08 8.05 -5.30
N PRO A 15 -5.04 7.64 -6.58
CA PRO A 15 -4.28 8.37 -7.61
C PRO A 15 -4.67 9.84 -7.75
N SER A 16 -5.93 10.20 -7.49
CA SER A 16 -6.43 11.58 -7.59
C SER A 16 -5.88 12.51 -6.50
N MET A 17 -5.29 11.96 -5.43
CA MET A 17 -4.61 12.74 -4.38
C MET A 17 -3.15 13.05 -4.74
N LEU A 18 -2.61 12.45 -5.81
CA LEU A 18 -1.26 12.70 -6.28
C LEU A 18 -1.25 13.93 -7.20
N GLY A 19 -0.25 14.81 -7.05
CA GLY A 19 -0.22 16.10 -7.74
C GLY A 19 0.92 17.00 -7.25
N GLU A 20 0.81 18.31 -7.49
CA GLU A 20 1.87 19.30 -7.20
C GLU A 20 2.40 19.23 -5.75
N HIS A 21 1.53 18.93 -4.78
CA HIS A 21 1.89 18.87 -3.36
C HIS A 21 2.48 17.52 -2.91
N THR A 22 2.59 16.52 -3.79
CA THR A 22 3.20 15.21 -3.48
C THR A 22 4.42 14.89 -4.36
N PRO A 23 5.38 15.83 -4.53
CA PRO A 23 6.43 15.72 -5.54
C PRO A 23 7.35 14.51 -5.33
N ARG A 24 7.57 14.09 -4.07
CA ARG A 24 8.41 12.93 -3.75
C ARG A 24 7.74 11.60 -4.15
N ILE A 25 6.42 11.48 -3.97
CA ILE A 25 5.67 10.29 -4.36
C ILE A 25 5.61 10.20 -5.89
N ASN A 26 5.33 11.34 -6.56
CA ASN A 26 5.34 11.42 -8.02
C ASN A 26 6.69 11.00 -8.62
N ALA A 27 7.80 11.43 -8.00
CA ALA A 27 9.14 11.06 -8.46
C ALA A 27 9.45 9.56 -8.28
N VAL A 28 8.86 8.88 -7.29
CA VAL A 28 8.98 7.42 -7.14
C VAL A 28 8.16 6.71 -8.22
N ALA A 29 6.93 7.16 -8.46
CA ALA A 29 6.06 6.64 -9.52
C ALA A 29 6.68 6.78 -10.92
N ALA A 30 7.24 7.96 -11.24
CA ALA A 30 7.81 8.25 -12.56
C ALA A 30 9.12 7.50 -12.86
N ARG A 31 9.96 7.25 -11.85
CA ARG A 31 11.20 6.49 -12.00
C ARG A 31 10.99 4.98 -11.94
N GLY A 32 9.88 4.54 -11.34
CA GLY A 32 9.53 3.14 -11.13
C GLY A 32 8.28 2.77 -11.90
N PHE A 33 7.30 2.21 -11.19
CA PHE A 33 6.01 1.83 -11.75
C PHE A 33 4.87 2.22 -10.80
N THR A 34 3.66 2.26 -11.35
CA THR A 34 2.42 2.38 -10.60
C THR A 34 1.49 1.24 -10.97
N ALA A 35 0.76 0.72 -9.98
CA ALA A 35 -0.24 -0.33 -10.17
C ALA A 35 -1.39 -0.11 -9.20
N ARG A 36 -2.61 -0.43 -9.63
CA ARG A 36 -3.76 -0.47 -8.71
C ARG A 36 -3.66 -1.72 -7.85
N LEU A 37 -3.80 -1.54 -6.53
CA LEU A 37 -3.85 -2.65 -5.59
C LEU A 37 -5.28 -3.20 -5.52
N GLY A 38 -5.46 -4.48 -5.81
CA GLY A 38 -6.65 -5.21 -5.38
C GLY A 38 -6.56 -5.48 -3.88
N THR A 39 -7.57 -5.06 -3.11
CA THR A 39 -7.60 -5.22 -1.65
C THR A 39 -8.54 -6.33 -1.21
N VAL A 40 -8.44 -6.75 0.04
CA VAL A 40 -9.37 -7.69 0.69
C VAL A 40 -10.72 -7.04 0.96
N LEU A 41 -11.75 -7.87 1.06
CA LEU A 41 -13.11 -7.47 1.45
C LEU A 41 -13.47 -8.10 2.80
N PRO A 42 -14.15 -7.35 3.71
CA PRO A 42 -14.50 -5.93 3.60
C PRO A 42 -13.26 -5.02 3.62
N ALA A 43 -13.33 -3.87 2.94
CA ALA A 43 -12.21 -2.95 2.78
C ALA A 43 -12.00 -2.08 4.03
N VAL A 44 -11.68 -2.72 5.16
CA VAL A 44 -11.38 -2.07 6.43
C VAL A 44 -9.87 -2.01 6.68
N THR A 45 -9.43 -0.96 7.38
CA THR A 45 -8.01 -0.61 7.51
C THR A 45 -7.18 -1.75 8.10
N CYS A 46 -7.55 -2.28 9.27
CA CYS A 46 -6.74 -3.27 9.97
C CYS A 46 -6.57 -4.57 9.16
N SER A 47 -7.63 -5.08 8.53
CA SER A 47 -7.57 -6.30 7.71
C SER A 47 -6.66 -6.12 6.50
N ALA A 48 -6.81 -5.01 5.76
CA ALA A 48 -5.99 -4.75 4.58
C ALA A 48 -4.50 -4.59 4.94
N GLN A 49 -4.19 -3.89 6.04
CA GLN A 49 -2.81 -3.72 6.48
C GLN A 49 -2.20 -5.02 6.99
N ALA A 50 -2.96 -5.85 7.73
CA ALA A 50 -2.53 -7.17 8.17
C ALA A 50 -2.26 -8.10 6.98
N THR A 51 -3.12 -8.08 5.94
CA THR A 51 -2.88 -8.83 4.70
C THR A 51 -1.59 -8.38 4.00
N LEU A 52 -1.34 -7.07 3.87
CA LEU A 52 -0.12 -6.56 3.25
C LEU A 52 1.15 -6.94 4.03
N LEU A 53 1.09 -6.92 5.36
CA LEU A 53 2.23 -7.25 6.22
C LEU A 53 2.54 -8.75 6.23
N THR A 54 1.50 -9.59 6.24
CA THR A 54 1.65 -11.04 6.44
C THR A 54 1.64 -11.84 5.15
N GLY A 55 1.15 -11.27 4.05
CA GLY A 55 0.92 -11.99 2.79
C GLY A 55 -0.21 -13.03 2.86
N LYS A 56 -1.03 -12.99 3.91
CA LYS A 56 -2.12 -13.94 4.18
C LYS A 56 -3.49 -13.27 4.09
N LEU A 57 -4.55 -14.03 3.83
CA LEU A 57 -5.91 -13.49 3.84
C LEU A 57 -6.50 -13.40 5.27
N PRO A 58 -7.58 -12.63 5.49
CA PRO A 58 -8.21 -12.51 6.81
C PRO A 58 -8.55 -13.81 7.51
N ARG A 59 -8.98 -14.83 6.75
CA ARG A 59 -9.25 -16.19 7.26
C ARG A 59 -8.01 -16.90 7.84
N GLU A 60 -6.82 -16.43 7.51
CA GLU A 60 -5.54 -17.03 7.94
C GLU A 60 -4.84 -16.19 9.03
N HIS A 61 -4.95 -14.86 8.99
CA HIS A 61 -4.34 -13.99 10.00
C HIS A 61 -5.29 -13.55 11.14
N GLY A 62 -6.60 -13.75 11.01
CA GLY A 62 -7.59 -13.52 12.07
C GLY A 62 -8.00 -12.06 12.33
N ILE A 63 -7.24 -11.08 11.83
CA ILE A 63 -7.58 -9.65 11.94
C ILE A 63 -8.76 -9.24 11.02
N VAL A 64 -9.89 -8.88 11.62
CA VAL A 64 -11.14 -8.40 10.98
C VAL A 64 -11.59 -7.06 11.53
#